data_AF-A0AAV3J0Z9-F1
#
_entry.id   AF-A0AAV3J0Z9-F1
#
_cell.length_a   1.000
_cell.length_b   1.000
_cell.length_c   1.000
_cell.angle_alpha   90.00
_cell.angle_beta   90.00
_cell.angle_gamma   90.00
#
_symmetry.space_group_name_H-M   'P 1'
#
loop_
_entity.id
_entity.type
_entity.pdbx_description
1 polymer ?
#
loop_
_entity_poly.entity_id
_entity_poly.type
_entity_poly.pdbx_seq_one_letter_code
_entity_poly.pdbx_strand_id
1 'polypeptide(L)' 'MEKEEGGSLAVGIAMGLMFGLLFDNLALGLAIGVALGASGAFAVKNKKG' A
#
# COMPACT_ATOMS: atom_id res chain seq x y z
N MET A 1 8.29 -17.92 11.01
CA MET A 1 8.26 -17.24 9.70
C MET A 1 7.01 -16.39 9.70
N GLU A 2 7.09 -15.17 10.24
CA GLU A 2 5.99 -14.22 10.18
C GLU A 2 5.78 -13.88 8.71
N LYS A 3 4.71 -14.41 8.12
CA LYS A 3 4.24 -13.90 6.84
C LYS A 3 3.74 -12.51 7.16
N GLU A 4 4.55 -11.51 6.83
CA GLU A 4 4.22 -10.10 7.03
C GLU A 4 3.10 -9.71 6.04
N GLU A 5 1.88 -10.18 6.32
CA GLU A 5 0.67 -9.85 5.57
C GLU A 5 0.41 -8.32 5.62
N GLY A 6 1.00 -7.63 6.60
CA GLY A 6 0.99 -6.17 6.71
C GLY A 6 1.89 -5.42 5.72
N GLY A 7 2.83 -6.08 5.02
CA GLY A 7 3.79 -5.40 4.14
C GLY A 7 3.12 -4.66 2.97
N SER A 8 2.15 -5.29 2.30
CA SER A 8 1.39 -4.65 1.21
C SER A 8 0.55 -3.47 1.70
N LEU A 9 -0.05 -3.59 2.89
CA LEU A 9 -0.86 -2.53 3.49
C LEU A 9 0.01 -1.32 3.86
N ALA A 10 1.17 -1.56 4.47
CA ALA A 10 2.13 -0.53 4.84
C ALA A 10 2.65 0.25 3.61
N VAL A 11 2.99 -0.47 2.54
CA VAL A 11 3.41 0.15 1.26
C VAL A 11 2.28 0.97 0.64
N GLY A 12 1.05 0.45 0.63
CA GLY A 12 -0.12 1.16 0.12
C GLY A 12 -0.41 2.45 0.89
N ILE A 13 -0.37 2.42 2.23
CA ILE A 13 -0.56 3.61 3.07
C ILE A 13 0.56 4.63 2.83
N ALA A 14 1.82 4.20 2.79
CA ALA A 14 2.97 5.09 2.56
C ALA A 14 2.89 5.78 1.19
N MET A 15 2.59 5.04 0.12
CA MET A 15 2.39 5.63 -1.21
C MET A 15 1.17 6.55 -1.27
N GLY A 16 0.06 6.16 -0.64
CA GLY A 16 -1.16 6.96 -0.60
C GLY A 16 -0.96 8.30 0.10
N LEU A 17 -0.20 8.31 1.21
CA LEU A 17 0.18 9.54 1.90
C LEU A 17 1.07 10.42 1.04
N MET A 18 2.08 9.87 0.37
CA MET A 18 2.98 10.63 -0.49
C MET A 18 2.23 11.27 -1.67
N PHE A 19 1.39 10.50 -2.37
CA PHE A 19 0.58 11.06 -3.46
C PHE A 19 -0.51 12.01 -2.97
N GLY A 20 -1.12 11.73 -1.82
CA GLY A 20 -2.10 12.62 -1.20
C GLY A 20 -1.52 13.98 -0.85
N LEU A 21 -0.28 14.02 -0.36
CA LEU A 21 0.46 15.26 -0.11
C LEU A 21 0.87 15.96 -1.41
N LEU A 22 1.33 15.22 -2.42
CA LEU A 22 1.76 15.79 -3.70
C LEU A 22 0.61 16.45 -4.48
N PHE A 23 -0.59 15.89 -4.42
CA PHE A 23 -1.76 16.44 -5.09
C PHE A 23 -2.58 17.39 -4.21
N ASP A 24 -2.09 17.72 -3.01
CA ASP A 24 -2.81 18.49 -1.97
C ASP A 24 -4.22 17.94 -1.70
N ASN A 25 -4.36 16.62 -1.88
CA ASN A 25 -5.61 15.88 -1.73
C ASN A 25 -5.34 14.58 -0.98
N LEU A 26 -5.10 14.71 0.32
CA LEU A 26 -4.82 13.60 1.22
C LEU A 26 -5.92 12.55 1.20
N ALA A 27 -7.19 12.97 1.13
CA ALA A 27 -8.32 12.04 1.14
C ALA A 27 -8.27 11.09 -0.07
N LEU A 28 -8.00 11.64 -1.26
CA LEU A 28 -7.96 10.87 -2.49
C LEU A 28 -6.71 9.98 -2.56
N GLY A 29 -5.54 10.51 -2.18
CA GLY A 29 -4.31 9.74 -2.10
C GLY A 29 -4.38 8.59 -1.10
N LEU A 30 -4.90 8.85 0.12
CA LEU A 30 -5.06 7.83 1.16
C LEU A 30 -6.11 6.78 0.77
N ALA A 31 -7.24 7.19 0.17
CA ALA A 31 -8.28 6.26 -0.28
C ALA A 31 -7.74 5.26 -1.32
N ILE A 32 -6.99 5.76 -2.31
CA ILE A 32 -6.34 4.91 -3.32
C ILE A 32 -5.26 4.04 -2.69
N GLY A 33 -4.40 4.61 -1.83
CA GLY A 33 -3.32 3.88 -1.17
C GLY A 33 -3.81 2.75 -0.26
N VAL A 34 -4.86 3.00 0.52
CA VAL A 34 -5.51 1.97 1.35
C VAL A 34 -6.18 0.92 0.48
N ALA A 35 -6.90 1.31 -0.58
CA ALA A 35 -7.54 0.36 -1.48
C ALA A 35 -6.52 -0.59 -2.16
N LEU A 36 -5.41 -0.05 -2.66
CA LEU A 36 -4.33 -0.85 -3.30
C LEU A 36 -3.53 -1.68 -2.28
N GLY A 37 -3.29 -1.12 -1.09
CA GLY A 37 -2.60 -1.83 -0.01
C GLY A 37 -3.41 -3.00 0.51
N ALA A 38 -4.72 -2.79 0.72
CA ALA A 38 -5.67 -3.78 1.23
C ALA A 38 -6.01 -4.84 0.18
N SER A 39 -6.01 -4.50 -1.11
CA SER A 39 -6.20 -5.48 -2.18
C SER A 39 -5.01 -6.43 -2.33
N GLY A 40 -3.90 -6.20 -1.61
CA GLY A 40 -2.69 -7.01 -1.77
C GLY A 40 -1.98 -6.74 -3.10
N ALA A 41 -2.20 -5.58 -3.75
CA ALA A 41 -1.58 -5.26 -5.03
C ALA A 41 -0.04 -5.28 -4.95
N PHE A 42 0.50 -5.01 -3.77
CA PHE A 42 1.93 -5.00 -3.48
C PHE A 42 2.39 -6.24 -2.70
N ALA A 43 1.56 -7.29 -2.62
CA ALA A 43 1.96 -8.55 -2.01
C ALA A 43 3.08 -9.19 -2.84
N VAL A 44 4.31 -9.10 -2.34
CA VAL A 44 5.46 -9.76 -2.93
C VAL A 44 5.26 -11.27 -2.82
N LYS A 45 4.86 -11.89 -3.94
CA LYS A 45 4.82 -13.34 -4.06
C LYS A 45 6.25 -13.84 -4.16
N ASN A 46 6.85 -14.17 -3.03
CA ASN A 46 8.12 -14.90 -2.99
C ASN A 46 7.91 -16.27 -3.66
N LYS A 47 8.20 -16.33 -4.96
CA LYS A 47 8.26 -17.57 -5.72
C LYS A 47 9.53 -18.28 -5.27
N LYS A 48 9.42 -19.13 -4.25
CA LYS A 48 10.44 -20.12 -3.92
C LYS A 48 10.56 -21.07 -5.12
N GLY A 49 11.52 -20.79 -5.99
CA GLY A 49 12.12 -21.76 -6.90
C GLY A 49 13.24 -22.51 -6.20
#